data_AF-A0A932LGP8-F1
#
_entry.id   AF-A0A932LGP8-F1
#
_cell.length_a   1.000
_cell.length_b   1.000
_cell.length_c   1.000
_cell.angle_alpha   90.00
_cell.angle_beta   90.00
_cell.angle_gamma   90.00
#
_symmetry.space_group_name_H-M   'P 1'
#
loop_
_entity.id
_entity.type
_entity.pdbx_description
1 polymer ?
#
loop_
_entity_poly.entity_id
_entity_poly.type
_entity_poly.pdbx_seq_one_letter_code
_entity_poly.pdbx_strand_id
1 'polypeptide(L)'
;MSIESLLRQQGVSFVDITAALSLPRDTELDRGEGLLRGYRIITQRSTRVSLTITRTNMRLWFDPPLLVSMDRFFVDDSYINSVTYVFAGNSHSRGYLSVNVRPKDTWGADSSVEVRQKVTSAAARILRHTRIVRPGYNPITDNDIGTLADEIERALGGSATPCGRRVDPQRNWTGLAGSIAVTTNAPISKSSGPVGIEIPSGAQIQLGVELMGTAADVRCQSVRMAGATISGSQVFLVKDGRREIILNELAVARGLSVSVSRYRPAPGSSLESAEATEAALRFLGLLLVVGSSGGGGLEAQAALARPGSAEVLEPEIVRGLTRGMLDSALTDAVRDLYNQNRPALQQAIPSVDWGEFFGV
;
A
#
# COMPACT_ATOMS: atom_id res chain seq x y z
N MET A 1 -16.34 8.72 22.92
CA MET A 1 -15.04 8.06 22.67
C MET A 1 -14.65 8.38 21.23
N SER A 2 -13.43 8.88 20.96
CA SER A 2 -13.03 9.22 19.58
C SER A 2 -12.62 7.95 18.82
N ILE A 3 -12.79 7.93 17.49
CA ILE A 3 -12.32 6.84 16.61
C ILE A 3 -10.84 6.54 16.89
N GLU A 4 -10.04 7.58 17.07
CA GLU A 4 -8.62 7.43 17.40
C GLU A 4 -8.39 6.71 18.74
N SER A 5 -9.19 6.99 19.78
CA SER A 5 -9.07 6.30 21.06
C SER A 5 -9.47 4.82 20.98
N LEU A 6 -10.46 4.49 20.14
CA LEU A 6 -10.89 3.11 19.91
C LEU A 6 -9.84 2.33 19.09
N LEU A 7 -9.34 2.91 18.00
CA LEU A 7 -8.29 2.31 17.17
C LEU A 7 -7.00 2.09 17.98
N ARG A 8 -6.61 3.05 18.83
CA ARG A 8 -5.49 2.89 19.76
C ARG A 8 -5.74 1.78 20.79
N GLN A 9 -6.95 1.66 21.34
CA GLN A 9 -7.30 0.56 22.24
C GLN A 9 -7.20 -0.81 21.54
N GLN A 10 -7.39 -0.84 20.23
CA GLN A 10 -7.27 -2.05 19.40
C GLN A 10 -5.89 -2.22 18.76
N GLY A 11 -4.91 -1.40 19.12
CA GLY A 11 -3.54 -1.50 18.59
C GLY A 11 -3.40 -1.05 17.13
N VAL A 12 -4.46 -0.54 16.51
CA VAL A 12 -4.42 -0.03 15.15
C VAL A 12 -3.82 1.37 15.16
N SER A 13 -2.70 1.53 14.46
CA SER A 13 -2.13 2.84 14.17
C SER A 13 -2.52 3.29 12.75
N PHE A 14 -2.28 4.56 12.48
CA PHE A 14 -2.80 5.38 11.39
C PHE A 14 -2.90 4.71 9.99
N VAL A 15 -3.85 5.19 9.18
CA VAL A 15 -4.07 4.81 7.77
C VAL A 15 -3.47 5.86 6.84
N ASP A 16 -2.34 5.55 6.21
CA ASP A 16 -1.86 6.33 5.06
C ASP A 16 -2.77 6.08 3.86
N ILE A 17 -3.24 7.14 3.22
CA ILE A 17 -4.11 7.04 2.03
C ILE A 17 -3.30 7.46 0.82
N THR A 18 -3.23 6.59 -0.18
CA THR A 18 -2.56 6.85 -1.45
C THR A 18 -3.55 6.81 -2.62
N ALA A 19 -3.42 7.72 -3.56
CA ALA A 19 -4.18 7.77 -4.80
C ALA A 19 -3.23 8.12 -5.95
N ALA A 20 -3.52 7.68 -7.17
CA ALA A 20 -2.74 8.09 -8.33
C ALA A 20 -3.63 8.66 -9.45
N LEU A 21 -3.13 9.58 -10.26
CA LEU A 21 -3.76 9.96 -11.52
C LEU A 21 -2.68 10.08 -12.59
N SER A 22 -3.07 10.08 -13.85
CA SER A 22 -2.13 10.36 -14.94
C SER A 22 -2.47 11.69 -15.58
N LEU A 23 -1.52 12.60 -15.63
CA LEU A 23 -1.61 13.81 -16.43
C LEU A 23 -1.09 13.51 -17.84
N PRO A 24 -1.85 13.81 -18.91
CA PRO A 24 -1.37 13.71 -20.28
C PRO A 24 -0.12 14.55 -20.52
N ARG A 25 0.63 14.22 -21.57
CA ARG A 25 1.68 15.10 -22.07
C ARG A 25 1.11 16.49 -22.39
N ASP A 26 1.94 17.52 -22.19
CA ASP A 26 1.64 18.93 -22.44
C ASP A 26 0.48 19.51 -21.59
N THR A 27 0.11 18.85 -20.50
CA THR A 27 -0.79 19.40 -19.48
C THR A 27 -0.12 20.57 -18.75
N GLU A 28 -0.76 21.74 -18.77
CA GLU A 28 -0.33 22.95 -18.06
C GLU A 28 -1.08 23.08 -16.73
N LEU A 29 -0.34 23.03 -15.62
CA LEU A 29 -0.90 23.05 -14.25
C LEU A 29 -0.98 24.45 -13.65
N ASP A 30 -0.03 25.33 -14.00
CA ASP A 30 -0.09 26.74 -13.66
C ASP A 30 0.63 27.55 -14.73
N ARG A 31 0.11 28.75 -14.95
CA ARG A 31 0.75 29.79 -15.73
C ARG A 31 0.95 30.99 -14.82
N GLY A 32 2.19 31.47 -14.70
CA GLY A 32 2.48 32.64 -13.90
C GLY A 32 1.70 33.87 -14.40
N GLU A 33 0.68 34.29 -13.65
CA GLU A 33 -0.04 35.55 -13.89
C GLU A 33 0.51 36.71 -13.05
N GLY A 34 0.25 37.95 -13.46
CA GLY A 34 0.65 39.16 -12.71
C GLY A 34 2.16 39.44 -12.69
N LEU A 35 2.70 39.91 -11.57
CA LEU A 35 4.14 40.22 -11.38
C LEU A 35 5.05 38.99 -11.52
N LEU A 36 4.47 37.78 -11.53
CA LEU A 36 5.16 36.51 -11.69
C LEU A 36 5.11 35.97 -13.13
N ARG A 37 4.86 36.82 -14.13
CA ARG A 37 4.91 36.46 -15.57
C ARG A 37 6.22 35.75 -15.94
N GLY A 38 6.09 34.77 -16.84
CA GLY A 38 7.22 34.10 -17.50
C GLY A 38 7.62 32.77 -16.87
N TYR A 39 6.68 32.00 -16.33
CA TYR A 39 6.88 30.57 -16.09
C TYR A 39 5.64 29.75 -16.39
N ARG A 40 5.85 28.49 -16.73
CA ARG A 40 4.81 27.48 -16.97
C ARG A 40 5.20 26.19 -16.26
N ILE A 41 4.26 25.58 -15.55
CA ILE A 41 4.43 24.24 -14.99
C ILE A 41 3.72 23.28 -15.92
N ILE A 42 4.48 22.47 -16.66
CA ILE A 42 3.97 21.60 -17.71
C ILE A 42 4.52 20.19 -17.60
N THR A 43 3.73 19.22 -18.04
CA THR A 43 4.17 17.83 -18.21
C THR A 43 4.87 17.65 -19.57
N GLN A 44 6.12 17.20 -19.62
CA GLN A 44 6.79 16.89 -20.89
C GLN A 44 6.40 15.52 -21.48
N ARG A 45 5.92 14.61 -20.62
CA ARG A 45 5.45 13.26 -20.94
C ARG A 45 4.20 13.00 -20.11
N SER A 46 3.52 11.88 -20.36
CA SER A 46 2.47 11.45 -19.43
C SER A 46 3.08 11.29 -18.04
N THR A 47 2.58 12.03 -17.05
CA THR A 47 3.10 12.04 -15.67
C THR A 47 2.10 11.40 -14.73
N ARG A 48 2.51 10.34 -14.02
CA ARG A 48 1.76 9.81 -12.90
C ARG A 48 1.93 10.72 -11.70
N VAL A 49 0.82 11.23 -11.19
CA VAL A 49 0.75 12.00 -9.94
C VAL A 49 0.28 11.05 -8.85
N SER A 50 1.07 10.86 -7.80
CA SER A 50 0.67 10.10 -6.63
C SER A 50 0.41 11.05 -5.46
N LEU A 51 -0.81 11.02 -4.92
CA LEU A 51 -1.21 11.71 -3.70
C LEU A 51 -1.08 10.74 -2.53
N THR A 52 -0.28 11.08 -1.52
CA THR A 52 -0.21 10.35 -0.25
C THR A 52 -0.61 11.28 0.89
N ILE A 53 -1.60 10.89 1.68
CA ILE A 53 -2.04 11.60 2.88
C ILE A 53 -1.62 10.76 4.09
N THR A 54 -0.74 11.33 4.90
CA THR A 54 -0.29 10.75 6.17
C THR A 54 -0.95 11.47 7.34
N ARG A 55 -0.57 11.11 8.57
CA ARG A 55 -1.02 11.82 9.78
C ARG A 55 -0.54 13.28 9.84
N THR A 56 0.64 13.55 9.28
CA THR A 56 1.36 14.82 9.50
C THR A 56 1.51 15.63 8.23
N ASN A 57 1.31 15.02 7.06
CA ASN A 57 1.49 15.70 5.80
C ASN A 57 0.67 15.07 4.66
N MET A 58 0.42 15.88 3.64
CA MET A 58 0.02 15.44 2.32
C MET A 58 1.20 15.60 1.38
N ARG A 59 1.44 14.62 0.53
CA ARG A 59 2.49 14.65 -0.49
C ARG A 59 1.91 14.34 -1.87
N LEU A 60 2.20 15.20 -2.83
CA LEU A 60 2.05 14.93 -4.26
C LEU A 60 3.43 14.54 -4.80
N TRP A 61 3.54 13.39 -5.45
CA TRP A 61 4.72 12.91 -6.15
C TRP A 61 4.46 12.84 -7.65
N PHE A 62 5.42 13.25 -8.47
CA PHE A 62 5.29 13.32 -9.92
C PHE A 62 6.32 12.41 -10.58
N ASP A 63 5.85 11.45 -11.38
CA ASP A 63 6.73 10.52 -12.11
C ASP A 63 6.25 10.29 -13.56
N PRO A 64 7.01 10.73 -14.59
CA PRO A 64 8.22 11.56 -14.48
C PRO A 64 7.94 12.97 -13.90
N PRO A 65 8.98 13.67 -13.41
CA PRO A 65 8.86 15.02 -12.85
C PRO A 65 8.23 16.04 -13.81
N LEU A 66 7.57 17.05 -13.25
CA LEU A 66 7.00 18.16 -14.02
C LEU A 66 8.10 19.14 -14.42
N LEU A 67 8.03 19.70 -15.63
CA LEU A 67 8.90 20.77 -16.06
C LEU A 67 8.36 22.13 -15.59
N VAL A 68 9.22 22.93 -14.99
CA VAL A 68 9.03 24.37 -14.80
C VAL A 68 9.83 25.06 -15.89
N SER A 69 9.12 25.47 -16.95
CA SER A 69 9.74 26.24 -18.02
C SER A 69 9.71 27.72 -17.66
N MET A 70 10.86 28.38 -17.78
CA MET A 70 11.03 29.79 -17.45
C MET A 70 11.25 30.59 -18.74
N ASP A 71 10.39 31.55 -19.03
CA ASP A 71 10.49 32.39 -20.24
C ASP A 71 11.50 33.56 -20.04
N ARG A 72 12.67 33.29 -19.43
CA ARG A 72 13.69 34.30 -19.12
C ARG A 72 15.08 33.82 -19.52
N PHE A 73 15.85 34.73 -20.12
CA PHE A 73 17.17 34.48 -20.72
C PHE A 73 18.27 33.99 -19.75
N PHE A 74 18.01 33.96 -18.43
CA PHE A 74 19.01 33.63 -17.40
C PHE A 74 18.49 32.69 -16.29
N VAL A 75 17.33 32.07 -16.48
CA VAL A 75 16.79 31.12 -15.49
C VAL A 75 16.60 29.79 -16.17
N ASP A 76 17.37 28.80 -15.75
CA ASP A 76 17.28 27.45 -16.29
C ASP A 76 15.92 26.82 -15.96
N ASP A 77 15.43 26.02 -16.90
CA ASP A 77 14.33 25.10 -16.65
C ASP A 77 14.62 24.27 -15.39
N SER A 78 13.57 23.90 -14.68
CA SER A 78 13.68 23.04 -13.50
C SER A 78 12.66 21.91 -13.54
N TYR A 79 12.87 20.89 -12.71
CA TYR A 79 11.95 19.79 -12.51
C TYR A 79 11.35 19.83 -11.10
N ILE A 80 10.05 19.53 -11.00
CA ILE A 80 9.36 19.32 -9.73
C ILE A 80 9.09 17.82 -9.58
N ASN A 81 9.67 17.23 -8.54
CA ASN A 81 9.45 15.81 -8.22
C ASN A 81 8.35 15.63 -7.18
N SER A 82 8.20 16.60 -6.27
CA SER A 82 7.15 16.51 -5.25
C SER A 82 6.79 17.84 -4.61
N VAL A 83 5.54 17.91 -4.15
CA VAL A 83 5.01 18.97 -3.29
C VAL A 83 4.50 18.31 -2.01
N THR A 84 5.01 18.73 -0.86
CA THR A 84 4.58 18.25 0.46
C THR A 84 3.97 19.40 1.25
N TYR A 85 2.72 19.25 1.68
CA TYR A 85 2.07 20.13 2.64
C TYR A 85 2.11 19.47 4.01
N VAL A 86 2.83 20.05 4.96
CA VAL A 86 2.88 19.59 6.34
C VAL A 86 1.74 20.26 7.12
N PHE A 87 0.90 19.46 7.75
CA PHE A 87 -0.25 19.95 8.51
C PHE A 87 0.21 20.70 9.75
N ALA A 88 -0.63 21.65 10.18
CA ALA A 88 -0.48 22.28 11.48
C ALA A 88 -0.65 21.23 12.59
N GLY A 89 0.42 20.91 13.31
CA GLY A 89 0.37 19.92 14.40
C GLY A 89 -0.51 20.34 15.58
N ASN A 90 -0.91 21.60 15.64
CA ASN A 90 -1.86 22.14 16.61
C ASN A 90 -2.59 23.36 16.01
N SER A 91 -3.68 23.81 16.65
CA SER A 91 -4.51 24.94 16.18
C SER A 91 -3.78 26.29 16.09
N HIS A 92 -2.55 26.40 16.61
CA HIS A 92 -1.76 27.62 16.67
C HIS A 92 -0.58 27.65 15.69
N SER A 93 -0.24 26.52 15.07
CA SER A 93 0.78 26.43 14.03
C SER A 93 0.12 26.61 12.66
N ARG A 94 0.84 27.22 11.73
CA ARG A 94 0.44 27.20 10.33
C ARG A 94 1.10 25.99 9.67
N GLY A 95 0.33 25.27 8.86
CA GLY A 95 0.93 24.29 7.95
C GLY A 95 1.89 25.00 6.99
N TYR A 96 2.84 24.26 6.44
CA TYR A 96 3.81 24.80 5.49
C TYR A 96 3.98 23.90 4.28
N LEU A 97 4.39 24.51 3.17
CA LEU A 97 4.69 23.82 1.93
C LEU A 97 6.20 23.61 1.79
N SER A 98 6.57 22.40 1.42
CA SER A 98 7.90 22.03 1.00
C SER A 98 7.82 21.51 -0.44
N VAL A 99 8.67 22.05 -1.32
CA VAL A 99 8.70 21.66 -2.73
C VAL A 99 10.09 21.15 -3.06
N ASN A 100 10.14 19.97 -3.68
CA ASN A 100 11.38 19.44 -4.23
C ASN A 100 11.53 19.90 -5.68
N VAL A 101 12.39 20.90 -5.88
CA VAL A 101 12.77 21.42 -7.19
C VAL A 101 14.22 21.06 -7.47
N ARG A 102 14.50 20.53 -8.66
CA ARG A 102 15.86 20.28 -9.15
C ARG A 102 16.08 21.04 -10.45
N PRO A 103 17.21 21.74 -10.63
CA PRO A 103 17.51 22.37 -11.91
C PRO A 103 17.69 21.29 -13.00
N LYS A 104 17.32 21.62 -14.24
CA LYS A 104 17.51 20.72 -15.39
C LYS A 104 18.99 20.55 -15.74
N ASP A 105 19.76 21.62 -15.60
CA ASP A 105 21.21 21.66 -15.82
C ASP A 105 21.92 22.14 -14.55
N THR A 106 23.04 21.51 -14.19
CA THR A 106 23.77 21.76 -12.92
C THR A 106 24.64 23.03 -12.92
N TRP A 107 24.64 23.80 -14.00
CA TRP A 107 25.67 24.84 -14.27
C TRP A 107 25.24 26.27 -13.94
N GLY A 108 24.02 26.49 -13.44
CA GLY A 108 23.49 27.83 -13.11
C GLY A 108 23.51 28.16 -11.60
N ALA A 109 23.84 29.41 -11.27
CA ALA A 109 23.77 29.96 -9.92
C ALA A 109 22.32 30.13 -9.42
N ASP A 110 22.02 29.64 -8.21
CA ASP A 110 20.89 29.90 -7.28
C ASP A 110 19.46 30.22 -7.80
N SER A 111 19.17 29.96 -9.07
CA SER A 111 17.85 30.03 -9.71
C SER A 111 16.82 29.12 -9.01
N SER A 112 17.33 28.14 -8.25
CA SER A 112 16.52 27.22 -7.44
C SER A 112 15.64 27.94 -6.40
N VAL A 113 16.05 29.09 -5.86
CA VAL A 113 15.27 29.81 -4.84
C VAL A 113 14.06 30.52 -5.46
N GLU A 114 14.25 31.29 -6.54
CA GLU A 114 13.15 31.97 -7.22
C GLU A 114 12.16 30.95 -7.79
N VAL A 115 12.65 29.90 -8.46
CA VAL A 115 11.81 28.83 -8.99
C VAL A 115 11.06 28.14 -7.86
N ARG A 116 11.73 27.80 -6.76
CA ARG A 116 11.07 27.18 -5.59
C ARG A 116 10.01 28.08 -4.99
N GLN A 117 10.24 29.38 -4.88
CA GLN A 117 9.22 30.33 -4.41
C GLN A 117 8.01 30.38 -5.34
N LYS A 118 8.23 30.40 -6.66
CA LYS A 118 7.14 30.38 -7.65
C LYS A 118 6.34 29.09 -7.59
N VAL A 119 7.01 27.94 -7.57
CA VAL A 119 6.33 26.63 -7.44
C VAL A 119 5.62 26.51 -6.11
N THR A 120 6.20 26.99 -5.01
CA THR A 120 5.55 27.01 -3.69
C THR A 120 4.29 27.88 -3.74
N SER A 121 4.33 29.03 -4.41
CA SER A 121 3.18 29.91 -4.59
C SER A 121 2.10 29.29 -5.47
N ALA A 122 2.48 28.59 -6.53
CA ALA A 122 1.57 27.83 -7.39
C ALA A 122 0.88 26.69 -6.61
N ALA A 123 1.67 25.89 -5.88
CA ALA A 123 1.16 24.84 -5.00
C ALA A 123 0.21 25.40 -3.93
N ALA A 124 0.56 26.53 -3.30
CA ALA A 124 -0.31 27.20 -2.35
C ALA A 124 -1.63 27.63 -3.00
N ARG A 125 -1.60 28.10 -4.25
CA ARG A 125 -2.79 28.51 -5.00
C ARG A 125 -3.72 27.32 -5.32
N ILE A 126 -3.14 26.18 -5.66
CA ILE A 126 -3.87 24.92 -5.89
C ILE A 126 -4.55 24.49 -4.58
N LEU A 127 -3.81 24.52 -3.47
CA LEU A 127 -4.30 24.00 -2.20
C LEU A 127 -5.20 24.95 -1.40
N ARG A 128 -5.17 26.28 -1.66
CA ARG A 128 -5.90 27.28 -0.86
C ARG A 128 -7.40 27.04 -0.77
N HIS A 129 -7.97 26.38 -1.76
CA HIS A 129 -9.41 26.10 -1.85
C HIS A 129 -9.79 24.74 -1.27
N THR A 130 -8.79 23.96 -0.88
CA THR A 130 -9.01 22.65 -0.25
C THR A 130 -9.21 22.81 1.24
N ARG A 131 -9.92 21.88 1.86
CA ARG A 131 -10.03 21.85 3.33
C ARG A 131 -8.71 21.55 4.05
N ILE A 132 -7.70 21.06 3.33
CA ILE A 132 -6.41 20.67 3.90
C ILE A 132 -5.62 21.83 4.51
N VAL A 133 -5.84 23.05 3.99
CA VAL A 133 -5.18 24.26 4.50
C VAL A 133 -5.89 24.88 5.70
N ARG A 134 -7.04 24.33 6.12
CA ARG A 134 -7.79 24.84 7.27
C ARG A 134 -7.02 24.56 8.56
N PRO A 135 -6.86 25.54 9.47
CA PRO A 135 -6.27 25.30 10.78
C PRO A 135 -6.98 24.18 11.53
N GLY A 136 -6.21 23.25 12.11
CA GLY A 136 -6.76 22.09 12.83
C GLY A 136 -7.32 20.98 11.95
N TYR A 137 -7.15 21.05 10.63
CA TYR A 137 -7.47 19.93 9.73
C TYR A 137 -6.73 18.66 10.18
N ASN A 138 -7.47 17.57 10.33
CA ASN A 138 -6.94 16.27 10.71
C ASN A 138 -7.49 15.20 9.75
N PRO A 139 -6.65 14.62 8.87
CA PRO A 139 -7.10 13.61 7.93
C PRO A 139 -7.57 12.31 8.61
N ILE A 140 -7.18 12.07 9.88
CA ILE A 140 -7.64 10.90 10.67
C ILE A 140 -9.15 10.95 10.88
N THR A 141 -9.65 12.13 11.21
CA THR A 141 -11.05 12.34 11.62
C THR A 141 -11.90 12.82 10.45
N ASP A 142 -11.34 12.83 9.25
CA ASP A 142 -11.99 13.31 8.05
C ASP A 142 -12.77 12.18 7.38
N ASN A 143 -14.06 12.12 7.66
CA ASN A 143 -14.95 11.08 7.15
C ASN A 143 -15.27 11.22 5.66
N ASP A 144 -14.80 12.27 4.98
CA ASP A 144 -15.19 12.59 3.61
C ASP A 144 -13.96 12.73 2.70
N ILE A 145 -12.95 11.89 2.87
CA ILE A 145 -11.68 11.91 2.10
C ILE A 145 -11.90 11.97 0.57
N GLY A 146 -13.01 11.41 0.08
CA GLY A 146 -13.43 11.49 -1.33
C GLY A 146 -13.61 12.94 -1.81
N THR A 147 -14.29 13.79 -1.02
CA THR A 147 -14.44 15.21 -1.36
C THR A 147 -13.11 15.96 -1.38
N LEU A 148 -12.15 15.63 -0.51
CA LEU A 148 -10.80 16.22 -0.59
C LEU A 148 -10.07 15.80 -1.87
N ALA A 149 -10.17 14.52 -2.26
CA ALA A 149 -9.60 14.05 -3.51
C ALA A 149 -10.22 14.80 -4.71
N ASP A 150 -11.53 15.03 -4.71
CA ASP A 150 -12.23 15.84 -5.73
C ASP A 150 -11.82 17.32 -5.71
N GLU A 151 -11.59 17.92 -4.53
CA GLU A 151 -11.08 19.29 -4.40
C GLU A 151 -9.69 19.41 -5.02
N ILE A 152 -8.80 18.45 -4.74
CA ILE A 152 -7.45 18.40 -5.30
C ILE A 152 -7.51 18.13 -6.81
N GLU A 153 -8.35 17.19 -7.26
CA GLU A 153 -8.55 16.89 -8.68
C GLU A 153 -8.97 18.14 -9.47
N ARG A 154 -9.99 18.85 -8.97
CA ARG A 154 -10.46 20.12 -9.56
C ARG A 154 -9.37 21.19 -9.56
N ALA A 155 -8.60 21.28 -8.48
CA ALA A 155 -7.51 22.25 -8.38
C ALA A 155 -6.36 21.96 -9.36
N LEU A 156 -6.20 20.72 -9.80
CA LEU A 156 -5.24 20.30 -10.83
C LEU A 156 -5.81 20.36 -12.26
N GLY A 157 -7.00 20.92 -12.45
CA GLY A 157 -7.66 21.04 -13.75
C GLY A 157 -8.42 19.79 -14.20
N GLY A 158 -8.58 18.80 -13.32
CA GLY A 158 -9.44 17.64 -13.54
C GLY A 158 -10.93 18.02 -13.47
N SER A 159 -11.76 17.13 -14.02
CA SER A 159 -13.23 17.30 -14.02
C SER A 159 -13.85 16.34 -13.03
N ALA A 160 -14.51 16.86 -11.99
CA ALA A 160 -15.17 16.04 -10.98
C ALA A 160 -16.09 15.01 -11.65
N THR A 161 -15.79 13.72 -11.48
CA THR A 161 -16.62 12.65 -12.05
C THR A 161 -17.91 12.50 -11.25
N PRO A 162 -19.09 12.51 -11.89
CA PRO A 162 -20.34 12.10 -11.23
C PRO A 162 -20.29 10.60 -10.89
N CYS A 163 -21.02 10.18 -9.85
CA CYS A 163 -21.16 8.76 -9.49
C CYS A 163 -21.61 7.92 -10.68
N GLY A 164 -21.00 6.75 -10.90
CA GLY A 164 -21.46 5.75 -11.88
C GLY A 164 -21.21 6.07 -13.36
N ARG A 165 -20.44 7.12 -13.69
CA ARG A 165 -20.03 7.39 -15.07
C ARG A 165 -18.68 6.76 -15.42
N ARG A 166 -18.49 6.51 -16.72
CA ARG A 166 -17.22 6.02 -17.26
C ARG A 166 -16.11 7.03 -16.93
N VAL A 167 -15.09 6.51 -16.30
CA VAL A 167 -13.93 7.24 -15.80
C VAL A 167 -12.97 7.50 -16.95
N ASP A 168 -12.44 8.71 -17.03
CA ASP A 168 -11.28 9.00 -17.86
C ASP A 168 -10.01 8.88 -17.01
N PRO A 169 -9.22 7.80 -17.16
CA PRO A 169 -8.01 7.61 -16.36
C PRO A 169 -6.93 8.68 -16.61
N GLN A 170 -7.08 9.50 -17.66
CA GLN A 170 -6.21 10.65 -17.93
C GLN A 170 -6.64 11.93 -17.22
N ARG A 171 -7.83 11.95 -16.60
CA ARG A 171 -8.38 13.15 -15.96
C ARG A 171 -8.87 12.93 -14.55
N ASN A 172 -8.94 11.67 -14.11
CA ASN A 172 -9.49 11.27 -12.82
C ASN A 172 -8.49 10.43 -12.02
N TRP A 173 -8.55 10.51 -10.69
CA TRP A 173 -7.79 9.62 -9.81
C TRP A 173 -8.21 8.16 -10.00
N THR A 174 -7.23 7.28 -10.17
CA THR A 174 -7.34 5.82 -10.34
C THR A 174 -6.29 5.11 -9.47
N GLY A 175 -6.39 3.79 -9.29
CA GLY A 175 -5.41 3.04 -8.50
C GLY A 175 -5.32 3.55 -7.07
N LEU A 176 -6.48 3.73 -6.45
CA LEU A 176 -6.60 4.10 -5.05
C LEU A 176 -6.00 2.99 -4.20
N ALA A 177 -5.16 3.33 -3.24
CA ALA A 177 -4.57 2.37 -2.33
C ALA A 177 -4.52 2.94 -0.91
N GLY A 178 -5.05 2.22 0.06
CA GLY A 178 -4.86 2.53 1.47
C GLY A 178 -3.70 1.73 2.04
N SER A 179 -3.08 2.21 3.10
CA SER A 179 -2.19 1.40 3.92
C SER A 179 -2.43 1.68 5.39
N ILE A 180 -2.65 0.63 6.19
CA ILE A 180 -2.89 0.71 7.63
C ILE A 180 -1.73 0.04 8.35
N ALA A 181 -1.10 0.72 9.30
CA ALA A 181 -0.14 0.08 10.19
C ALA A 181 -0.86 -0.44 11.45
N VAL A 182 -0.98 -1.76 11.59
CA VAL A 182 -1.61 -2.42 12.74
C VAL A 182 -0.54 -2.96 13.68
N THR A 183 -0.69 -2.69 14.98
CA THR A 183 0.07 -3.38 16.02
C THR A 183 -0.84 -4.42 16.67
N THR A 184 -0.40 -5.68 16.70
CA THR A 184 -1.18 -6.74 17.34
C THR A 184 -1.11 -6.58 18.87
N ASN A 185 -2.25 -6.59 19.55
CA ASN A 185 -2.26 -6.53 21.02
C ASN A 185 -2.12 -7.90 21.67
N ALA A 186 -2.54 -8.96 20.97
CA ALA A 186 -2.46 -10.34 21.39
C ALA A 186 -1.74 -11.17 20.31
N PRO A 187 -1.08 -12.28 20.68
CA PRO A 187 -0.51 -13.17 19.68
C PRO A 187 -1.63 -13.80 18.84
N ILE A 188 -1.44 -13.83 17.53
CA ILE A 188 -2.29 -14.55 16.58
C ILE A 188 -1.54 -15.82 16.22
N SER A 189 -2.11 -16.98 16.54
CA SER A 189 -1.52 -18.27 16.17
C SER A 189 -2.58 -19.19 15.61
N LYS A 190 -2.30 -19.77 14.45
CA LYS A 190 -3.16 -20.75 13.78
C LYS A 190 -2.30 -21.88 13.26
N SER A 191 -2.64 -23.11 13.63
CA SER A 191 -1.90 -24.31 13.23
C SER A 191 -2.82 -25.30 12.53
N SER A 192 -2.29 -25.93 11.48
CA SER A 192 -2.84 -27.11 10.82
C SER A 192 -1.83 -28.24 10.97
N GLY A 193 -2.04 -29.11 11.96
CA GLY A 193 -1.08 -30.14 12.34
C GLY A 193 0.21 -29.52 12.92
N PRO A 194 1.40 -29.97 12.51
CA PRO A 194 2.67 -29.44 13.03
C PRO A 194 3.01 -28.08 12.43
N VAL A 195 2.31 -27.61 11.40
CA VAL A 195 2.59 -26.36 10.71
C VAL A 195 1.62 -25.30 11.15
N GLY A 196 2.07 -24.06 11.31
CA GLY A 196 1.19 -22.95 11.63
C GLY A 196 1.75 -21.60 11.23
N ILE A 197 0.97 -20.57 11.47
CA ILE A 197 1.35 -19.17 11.36
C ILE A 197 1.27 -18.56 12.74
N GLU A 198 2.30 -17.82 13.12
CA GLU A 198 2.37 -17.09 14.37
C GLU A 198 2.70 -15.62 14.09
N ILE A 199 1.93 -14.72 14.68
CA ILE A 199 2.20 -13.31 14.76
C ILE A 199 2.22 -12.97 16.26
N PRO A 200 3.36 -12.63 16.87
CA PRO A 200 3.43 -12.37 18.29
C PRO A 200 2.66 -11.10 18.65
N SER A 201 2.33 -10.93 19.93
CA SER A 201 1.85 -9.63 20.44
C SER A 201 2.94 -8.55 20.26
N GLY A 202 2.50 -7.32 20.04
CA GLY A 202 3.35 -6.17 19.72
C GLY A 202 3.86 -6.15 18.29
N ALA A 203 3.48 -7.12 17.45
CA ALA A 203 3.94 -7.17 16.07
C ALA A 203 3.36 -6.03 15.25
N GLN A 204 4.23 -5.34 14.49
CA GLN A 204 3.80 -4.32 13.55
C GLN A 204 3.59 -4.94 12.16
N ILE A 205 2.37 -4.83 11.67
CA ILE A 205 1.94 -5.31 10.37
C ILE A 205 1.43 -4.12 9.57
N GLN A 206 1.90 -3.96 8.35
CA GLN A 206 1.36 -3.01 7.41
C GLN A 206 0.39 -3.72 6.47
N LEU A 207 -0.88 -3.34 6.54
CA LEU A 207 -1.94 -3.80 5.66
C LEU A 207 -2.08 -2.78 4.52
N GLY A 208 -1.55 -3.09 3.34
CA GLY A 208 -1.90 -2.39 2.11
C GLY A 208 -3.26 -2.88 1.60
N VAL A 209 -4.08 -1.98 1.11
CA VAL A 209 -5.34 -2.27 0.45
C VAL A 209 -5.30 -1.58 -0.90
N GLU A 210 -5.41 -2.35 -1.98
CA GLU A 210 -5.59 -1.80 -3.31
C GLU A 210 -7.09 -1.75 -3.62
N LEU A 211 -7.57 -0.59 -4.01
CA LEU A 211 -8.96 -0.32 -4.35
C LEU A 211 -9.08 -0.12 -5.86
N MET A 212 -10.04 -0.82 -6.45
CA MET A 212 -10.56 -0.53 -7.78
C MET A 212 -11.56 0.61 -7.69
N GLY A 213 -11.39 1.59 -8.59
CA GLY A 213 -12.28 2.73 -8.72
C GLY A 213 -11.54 4.05 -8.71
N THR A 214 -12.29 5.11 -8.53
CA THR A 214 -11.86 6.51 -8.58
C THR A 214 -12.17 7.27 -7.32
N ALA A 215 -11.65 8.50 -7.21
CA ALA A 215 -12.06 9.43 -6.15
C ALA A 215 -13.58 9.60 -6.07
N ALA A 216 -14.25 9.65 -7.23
CA ALA A 216 -15.70 9.67 -7.29
C ALA A 216 -16.31 8.39 -6.70
N ASP A 217 -15.78 7.21 -7.02
CA ASP A 217 -16.27 5.95 -6.43
C ASP A 217 -16.09 5.91 -4.91
N VAL A 218 -15.04 6.54 -4.36
CA VAL A 218 -14.87 6.66 -2.88
C VAL A 218 -15.99 7.50 -2.29
N ARG A 219 -16.28 8.66 -2.90
CA ARG A 219 -17.37 9.54 -2.47
C ARG A 219 -18.73 8.85 -2.55
N CYS A 220 -18.93 8.04 -3.58
CA CYS A 220 -20.18 7.31 -3.81
C CYS A 220 -20.24 5.98 -3.04
N GLN A 221 -19.23 5.68 -2.21
CA GLN A 221 -19.10 4.43 -1.45
C GLN A 221 -19.22 3.18 -2.32
N SER A 222 -18.72 3.26 -3.55
CA SER A 222 -18.79 2.21 -4.58
C SER A 222 -17.41 1.67 -4.95
N VAL A 223 -16.38 1.93 -4.14
CA VAL A 223 -15.06 1.33 -4.33
C VAL A 223 -15.08 -0.15 -4.01
N ARG A 224 -14.41 -0.92 -4.87
CA ARG A 224 -14.20 -2.35 -4.66
C ARG A 224 -12.75 -2.58 -4.29
N MET A 225 -12.47 -3.59 -3.49
CA MET A 225 -11.09 -3.96 -3.23
C MET A 225 -10.55 -4.84 -4.38
N ALA A 226 -9.42 -4.42 -4.94
CA ALA A 226 -8.66 -5.17 -5.95
C ALA A 226 -7.85 -6.29 -5.30
N GLY A 227 -7.24 -5.97 -4.15
CA GLY A 227 -6.38 -6.86 -3.39
C GLY A 227 -5.96 -6.21 -2.07
N ALA A 228 -5.29 -6.98 -1.24
CA ALA A 228 -4.64 -6.50 -0.04
C ALA A 228 -3.22 -7.06 0.02
N THR A 229 -2.31 -6.32 0.63
CA THR A 229 -0.97 -6.78 0.97
C THR A 229 -0.80 -6.73 2.47
N ILE A 230 -0.16 -7.75 3.03
CA ILE A 230 0.19 -7.83 4.44
C ILE A 230 1.71 -7.89 4.48
N SER A 231 2.35 -6.83 4.91
CA SER A 231 3.81 -6.78 5.07
C SER A 231 4.17 -6.64 6.54
N GLY A 232 5.25 -7.30 6.96
CA GLY A 232 5.68 -7.27 8.35
C GLY A 232 6.93 -8.11 8.56
N SER A 233 7.74 -7.77 9.55
CA SER A 233 8.97 -8.52 9.86
C SER A 233 8.76 -9.61 10.94
N GLN A 234 7.53 -9.73 11.44
CA GLN A 234 7.17 -10.56 12.59
C GLN A 234 5.98 -11.48 12.29
N VAL A 235 5.74 -11.80 11.02
CA VAL A 235 4.83 -12.88 10.63
C VAL A 235 5.66 -14.13 10.44
N PHE A 236 5.45 -15.15 11.27
CA PHE A 236 6.26 -16.35 11.27
C PHE A 236 5.47 -17.54 10.74
N LEU A 237 6.13 -18.36 9.94
CA LEU A 237 5.72 -19.74 9.68
C LEU A 237 6.38 -20.62 10.75
N VAL A 238 5.55 -21.37 11.46
CA VAL A 238 5.93 -22.22 12.58
C VAL A 238 5.83 -23.68 12.16
N LYS A 239 6.81 -24.49 12.55
CA LYS A 239 6.78 -25.94 12.42
C LYS A 239 7.17 -26.58 13.76
N ASP A 240 6.36 -27.50 14.26
CA ASP A 240 6.59 -28.22 15.52
C ASP A 240 6.85 -27.25 16.70
N GLY A 241 6.12 -26.12 16.70
CA GLY A 241 6.26 -25.06 17.71
C GLY A 241 7.50 -24.16 17.55
N ARG A 242 8.32 -24.34 16.51
CA ARG A 242 9.50 -23.52 16.21
C ARG A 242 9.25 -22.60 15.04
N ARG A 243 9.72 -21.35 15.14
CA ARG A 243 9.65 -20.37 14.05
C ARG A 243 10.75 -20.70 13.04
N GLU A 244 10.36 -20.95 11.79
CA GLU A 244 11.28 -21.40 10.76
C GLU A 244 11.46 -20.36 9.64
N ILE A 245 10.38 -19.67 9.27
CA ILE A 245 10.41 -18.65 8.20
C ILE A 245 9.73 -17.38 8.70
N ILE A 246 10.29 -16.22 8.33
CA ILE A 246 9.65 -14.91 8.43
C ILE A 246 9.03 -14.59 7.07
N LEU A 247 7.72 -14.38 7.06
CA LEU A 247 6.94 -13.95 5.91
C LEU A 247 6.96 -12.42 5.87
N ASN A 248 7.78 -11.85 5.00
CA ASN A 248 7.95 -10.41 4.89
C ASN A 248 6.78 -9.73 4.18
N GLU A 249 6.21 -10.41 3.20
CA GLU A 249 5.12 -9.88 2.40
C GLU A 249 4.22 -11.00 1.88
N LEU A 250 2.93 -10.83 2.13
CA LEU A 250 1.83 -11.67 1.66
C LEU A 250 0.92 -10.81 0.78
N ALA A 251 0.55 -11.29 -0.40
CA ALA A 251 -0.47 -10.67 -1.23
C ALA A 251 -1.76 -11.50 -1.15
N VAL A 252 -2.87 -10.86 -0.84
CA VAL A 252 -4.21 -11.42 -0.74
C VAL A 252 -5.02 -10.89 -1.93
N ALA A 253 -5.37 -11.77 -2.86
CA ALA A 253 -6.25 -11.42 -3.98
C ALA A 253 -7.73 -11.62 -3.59
N ARG A 254 -8.65 -11.16 -4.46
CA ARG A 254 -10.08 -11.44 -4.32
C ARG A 254 -10.34 -12.95 -4.18
N GLY A 255 -11.32 -13.30 -3.35
CA GLY A 255 -11.60 -14.70 -3.03
C GLY A 255 -10.60 -15.33 -2.06
N LEU A 256 -9.89 -14.50 -1.28
CA LEU A 256 -8.94 -14.88 -0.23
C LEU A 256 -7.68 -15.63 -0.67
N SER A 257 -7.41 -15.76 -1.98
CA SER A 257 -6.16 -16.38 -2.45
C SER A 257 -4.95 -15.62 -1.90
N VAL A 258 -4.16 -16.27 -1.05
CA VAL A 258 -2.95 -15.70 -0.46
C VAL A 258 -1.71 -16.21 -1.19
N SER A 259 -0.78 -15.33 -1.51
CA SER A 259 0.53 -15.69 -2.06
C SER A 259 1.63 -15.03 -1.23
N VAL A 260 2.74 -15.74 -1.04
CA VAL A 260 3.92 -15.20 -0.36
C VAL A 260 4.84 -14.59 -1.42
N SER A 261 5.08 -13.28 -1.36
CA SER A 261 5.93 -12.59 -2.33
C SER A 261 7.35 -12.37 -1.82
N ARG A 262 7.54 -12.22 -0.49
CA ARG A 262 8.86 -12.12 0.14
C ARG A 262 8.92 -12.88 1.46
N TYR A 263 10.00 -13.62 1.68
CA TYR A 263 10.26 -14.35 2.91
C TYR A 263 11.77 -14.49 3.18
N ARG A 264 12.12 -14.86 4.41
CA ARG A 264 13.49 -15.23 4.80
C ARG A 264 13.47 -16.25 5.94
N PRO A 265 14.54 -17.06 6.14
CA PRO A 265 14.67 -17.89 7.32
C PRO A 265 14.56 -17.08 8.62
N ALA A 266 13.94 -17.66 9.63
CA ALA A 266 13.90 -17.06 10.97
C ALA A 266 15.28 -17.21 11.65
N PRO A 267 15.73 -16.23 12.47
CA PRO A 267 16.95 -16.37 13.25
C PRO A 267 16.88 -17.59 14.18
N GLY A 268 17.94 -18.40 14.19
CA GLY A 268 18.02 -19.66 14.95
C GLY A 268 17.20 -20.81 14.34
N SER A 269 16.66 -20.65 13.14
CA SER A 269 15.92 -21.71 12.45
C SER A 269 16.83 -22.79 11.90
N SER A 270 16.26 -23.97 11.66
CA SER A 270 16.96 -25.06 10.98
C SER A 270 17.33 -24.73 9.52
N LEU A 271 16.71 -23.68 8.97
CA LEU A 271 16.88 -23.21 7.60
C LEU A 271 17.94 -22.12 7.47
N GLU A 272 18.40 -21.53 8.57
CA GLU A 272 19.45 -20.50 8.53
C GLU A 272 20.81 -21.09 8.10
N SER A 273 21.04 -22.37 8.38
CA SER A 273 22.27 -23.10 8.01
C SER A 273 22.16 -23.88 6.70
N ALA A 274 20.96 -24.01 6.12
CA ALA A 274 20.73 -24.72 4.87
C ALA A 274 20.78 -23.73 3.71
N GLU A 275 21.63 -24.00 2.70
CA GLU A 275 21.88 -23.11 1.56
C GLU A 275 20.60 -22.42 1.05
N ALA A 276 20.62 -21.09 1.18
CA ALA A 276 19.46 -20.24 1.08
C ALA A 276 18.79 -20.40 -0.29
N THR A 277 17.45 -20.49 -0.25
CA THR A 277 16.50 -20.57 -1.38
C THR A 277 16.01 -21.99 -1.69
N GLU A 278 16.86 -22.97 -1.99
CA GLU A 278 16.37 -24.30 -2.39
C GLU A 278 15.83 -25.10 -1.20
N ALA A 279 16.53 -25.09 -0.06
CA ALA A 279 16.05 -25.69 1.17
C ALA A 279 14.76 -25.04 1.68
N ALA A 280 14.61 -23.72 1.48
CA ALA A 280 13.40 -23.00 1.87
C ALA A 280 12.21 -23.29 0.93
N LEU A 281 12.43 -23.43 -0.38
CA LEU A 281 11.42 -23.88 -1.34
C LEU A 281 11.03 -25.35 -1.10
N ARG A 282 12.01 -26.21 -0.82
CA ARG A 282 11.80 -27.61 -0.43
C ARG A 282 11.10 -27.72 0.93
N PHE A 283 11.41 -26.83 1.88
CA PHE A 283 10.73 -26.77 3.18
C PHE A 283 9.31 -26.24 3.05
N LEU A 284 9.05 -25.22 2.24
CA LEU A 284 7.68 -24.83 1.85
C LEU A 284 6.95 -26.01 1.21
N GLY A 285 7.61 -26.74 0.30
CA GLY A 285 7.13 -28.00 -0.28
C GLY A 285 6.86 -29.11 0.74
N LEU A 286 7.68 -29.24 1.76
CA LEU A 286 7.53 -30.25 2.81
C LEU A 286 6.44 -29.86 3.82
N LEU A 287 6.33 -28.58 4.17
CA LEU A 287 5.26 -28.03 5.00
C LEU A 287 3.89 -28.20 4.31
N LEU A 288 3.85 -28.02 2.99
CA LEU A 288 2.70 -28.32 2.12
C LEU A 288 2.26 -29.78 2.23
N VAL A 289 3.20 -30.71 2.44
CA VAL A 289 2.95 -32.16 2.54
C VAL A 289 2.54 -32.60 3.95
N VAL A 290 3.11 -32.00 4.99
CA VAL A 290 2.88 -32.45 6.37
C VAL A 290 1.62 -31.82 7.00
N GLY A 291 1.18 -30.66 6.51
CA GLY A 291 -0.06 -30.01 6.97
C GLY A 291 -1.37 -30.65 6.47
N SER A 292 -1.31 -31.65 5.57
CA SER A 292 -2.49 -32.22 4.90
C SER A 292 -2.98 -33.56 5.47
N SER A 293 -2.20 -34.24 6.31
CA SER A 293 -2.59 -35.52 6.89
C SER A 293 -3.42 -35.34 8.17
N GLY A 294 -4.53 -34.62 8.03
CA GLY A 294 -5.64 -34.65 8.99
C GLY A 294 -6.61 -35.77 8.62
N GLY A 295 -6.25 -37.02 8.90
CA GLY A 295 -7.20 -38.15 8.94
C GLY A 295 -7.03 -39.25 7.89
N GLY A 296 -6.57 -40.43 8.36
CA GLY A 296 -6.97 -41.77 7.89
C GLY A 296 -6.43 -42.29 6.55
N GLY A 297 -5.60 -43.35 6.61
CA GLY A 297 -5.36 -44.21 5.44
C GLY A 297 -4.08 -45.06 5.53
N LEU A 298 -4.17 -46.23 6.16
CA LEU A 298 -3.11 -47.25 6.27
C LEU A 298 -2.72 -47.91 4.91
N GLU A 299 -3.29 -47.48 3.79
CA GLU A 299 -2.97 -48.04 2.46
C GLU A 299 -1.77 -47.36 1.78
N ALA A 300 -1.38 -46.14 2.19
CA ALA A 300 -0.24 -45.43 1.59
C ALA A 300 1.14 -45.96 2.05
N GLN A 301 1.19 -46.71 3.16
CA GLN A 301 2.45 -47.30 3.66
C GLN A 301 2.80 -48.64 2.99
N ALA A 302 1.83 -49.34 2.37
CA ALA A 302 2.07 -50.63 1.73
C ALA A 302 2.76 -50.53 0.36
N ALA A 303 2.75 -49.34 -0.26
CA ALA A 303 3.42 -49.10 -1.55
C ALA A 303 4.93 -48.80 -1.43
N LEU A 304 5.45 -48.62 -0.20
CA LEU A 304 6.83 -48.19 0.06
C LEU A 304 7.81 -49.31 0.42
N ALA A 305 7.40 -50.58 0.34
CA ALA A 305 8.22 -51.73 0.75
C ALA A 305 8.80 -52.56 -0.41
N ARG A 306 9.21 -51.94 -1.53
CA ARG A 306 9.99 -52.63 -2.59
C ARG A 306 11.43 -52.10 -2.64
N PRO A 307 12.42 -52.90 -2.22
CA PRO A 307 13.82 -52.53 -2.32
C PRO A 307 14.40 -53.01 -3.67
N GLY A 308 15.12 -52.14 -4.37
CA GLY A 308 16.04 -52.56 -5.43
C GLY A 308 16.13 -51.63 -6.63
N SER A 309 16.87 -50.53 -6.49
CA SER A 309 17.78 -49.98 -7.51
C SER A 309 18.37 -48.68 -6.98
N ALA A 310 19.60 -48.78 -6.48
CA ALA A 310 20.43 -47.63 -6.18
C ALA A 310 21.03 -47.13 -7.50
N GLU A 311 20.49 -46.04 -8.07
CA GLU A 311 21.19 -45.23 -9.06
C GLU A 311 20.49 -43.87 -9.19
N VAL A 312 21.25 -42.80 -8.87
CA VAL A 312 20.95 -41.38 -9.08
C VAL A 312 19.64 -40.88 -8.42
N LEU A 313 19.78 -40.29 -7.24
CA LEU A 313 18.71 -39.58 -6.52
C LEU A 313 18.24 -38.33 -7.27
N GLU A 314 17.44 -38.50 -8.32
CA GLU A 314 16.37 -37.56 -8.66
C GLU A 314 15.15 -37.94 -7.81
N PRO A 315 14.70 -37.11 -6.84
CA PRO A 315 13.49 -37.42 -6.12
C PRO A 315 12.27 -37.08 -6.99
N GLU A 316 11.77 -38.10 -7.65
CA GLU A 316 10.40 -38.26 -8.14
C GLU A 316 9.41 -38.18 -6.96
N ILE A 317 9.21 -36.98 -6.38
CA ILE A 317 8.24 -36.74 -5.30
C ILE A 317 7.53 -35.39 -5.52
N VAL A 318 6.67 -35.32 -6.53
CA VAL A 318 5.51 -34.39 -6.50
C VAL A 318 4.33 -35.09 -7.19
N ARG A 319 3.75 -36.09 -6.53
CA ARG A 319 2.44 -36.62 -6.91
C ARG A 319 1.56 -36.73 -5.67
N GLY A 320 0.75 -35.68 -5.49
CA GLY A 320 -0.31 -35.60 -4.50
C GLY A 320 -0.03 -34.57 -3.41
N LEU A 321 -0.09 -33.27 -3.76
CA LEU A 321 -0.53 -32.13 -2.91
C LEU A 321 -0.21 -30.80 -3.59
N THR A 322 -1.21 -29.93 -3.70
CA THR A 322 -1.21 -28.72 -4.54
C THR A 322 -1.19 -27.45 -3.71
N ARG A 323 -0.56 -26.39 -4.24
CA ARG A 323 -0.61 -24.97 -3.84
C ARG A 323 -1.91 -24.54 -3.10
N GLY A 324 -3.07 -25.04 -3.55
CA GLY A 324 -4.38 -24.75 -2.97
C GLY A 324 -4.57 -25.05 -1.47
N MET A 325 -3.77 -25.91 -0.84
CA MET A 325 -3.92 -26.19 0.60
C MET A 325 -3.20 -25.20 1.51
N LEU A 326 -2.03 -24.67 1.12
CA LEU A 326 -1.40 -23.55 1.81
C LEU A 326 -2.24 -22.29 1.62
N ASP A 327 -2.75 -22.11 0.39
CA ASP A 327 -3.71 -21.07 0.08
C ASP A 327 -4.93 -21.21 1.01
N SER A 328 -5.44 -22.42 1.29
CA SER A 328 -6.55 -22.64 2.23
C SER A 328 -6.21 -22.32 3.69
N ALA A 329 -5.07 -22.78 4.22
CA ALA A 329 -4.70 -22.49 5.61
C ALA A 329 -4.40 -21.00 5.83
N LEU A 330 -3.74 -20.36 4.87
CA LEU A 330 -3.56 -18.90 4.85
C LEU A 330 -4.89 -18.18 4.69
N THR A 331 -5.77 -18.67 3.81
CA THR A 331 -7.13 -18.16 3.62
C THR A 331 -7.90 -18.19 4.93
N ASP A 332 -7.87 -19.30 5.67
CA ASP A 332 -8.57 -19.44 6.95
C ASP A 332 -7.96 -18.55 8.03
N ALA A 333 -6.63 -18.46 8.11
CA ALA A 333 -5.96 -17.55 9.04
C ALA A 333 -6.25 -16.07 8.74
N VAL A 334 -6.24 -15.67 7.46
CA VAL A 334 -6.60 -14.31 7.03
C VAL A 334 -8.09 -14.04 7.25
N ARG A 335 -8.96 -15.03 7.01
CA ARG A 335 -10.40 -14.94 7.29
C ARG A 335 -10.69 -14.79 8.77
N ASP A 336 -9.98 -15.51 9.64
CA ASP A 336 -10.11 -15.36 11.09
C ASP A 336 -9.60 -14.00 11.57
N LEU A 337 -8.46 -13.54 11.05
CA LEU A 337 -7.92 -12.21 11.31
C LEU A 337 -8.92 -11.13 10.88
N TYR A 338 -9.54 -11.29 9.71
CA TYR A 338 -10.62 -10.42 9.26
C TYR A 338 -11.82 -10.48 10.21
N ASN A 339 -12.36 -11.66 10.52
CA ASN A 339 -13.57 -11.79 11.34
C ASN A 339 -13.38 -11.21 12.75
N GLN A 340 -12.20 -11.39 13.34
CA GLN A 340 -11.87 -10.83 14.65
C GLN A 340 -11.74 -9.30 14.63
N ASN A 341 -11.26 -8.73 13.52
CA ASN A 341 -11.01 -7.29 13.38
C ASN A 341 -12.04 -6.58 12.49
N ARG A 342 -13.09 -7.27 12.02
CA ARG A 342 -14.07 -6.74 11.06
C ARG A 342 -14.71 -5.44 11.52
N PRO A 343 -15.18 -5.30 12.78
CA PRO A 343 -15.72 -4.03 13.25
C PRO A 343 -14.69 -2.89 13.20
N ALA A 344 -13.43 -3.18 13.52
CA ALA A 344 -12.34 -2.21 13.49
C ALA A 344 -12.00 -1.78 12.05
N LEU A 345 -11.88 -2.74 11.14
CA LEU A 345 -11.57 -2.51 9.73
C LEU A 345 -12.70 -1.74 9.03
N GLN A 346 -13.95 -2.11 9.27
CA GLN A 346 -15.11 -1.39 8.73
C GLN A 346 -15.21 0.03 9.27
N GLN A 347 -14.84 0.26 10.53
CA GLN A 347 -14.81 1.62 11.08
C GLN A 347 -13.62 2.44 10.58
N ALA A 348 -12.47 1.80 10.35
CA ALA A 348 -11.27 2.46 9.85
C ALA A 348 -11.38 2.87 8.38
N ILE A 349 -12.01 2.03 7.54
CA ILE A 349 -12.31 2.36 6.14
C ILE A 349 -13.78 2.06 5.85
N PRO A 350 -14.70 2.99 6.21
CA PRO A 350 -16.15 2.79 6.06
C PRO A 350 -16.62 2.61 4.62
N SER A 351 -15.89 3.18 3.66
CA SER A 351 -16.25 3.16 2.25
C SER A 351 -15.95 1.84 1.54
N VAL A 352 -15.31 0.89 2.22
CA VAL A 352 -14.94 -0.42 1.65
C VAL A 352 -15.92 -1.48 2.13
N ASP A 353 -16.49 -2.23 1.19
CA ASP A 353 -17.23 -3.45 1.50
C ASP A 353 -16.25 -4.62 1.64
N TRP A 354 -15.84 -4.86 2.88
CA TRP A 354 -14.96 -5.97 3.20
C TRP A 354 -15.63 -7.34 3.03
N GLY A 355 -16.96 -7.43 3.15
CA GLY A 355 -17.71 -8.67 2.93
C GLY A 355 -17.64 -9.12 1.47
N GLU A 356 -17.89 -8.20 0.53
CA GLU A 356 -17.76 -8.46 -0.91
C GLU A 356 -16.33 -8.92 -1.27
N PHE A 357 -15.30 -8.31 -0.67
CA PHE A 357 -13.90 -8.68 -0.96
C PHE A 357 -13.56 -10.11 -0.51
N PHE A 358 -14.00 -10.47 0.70
CA PHE A 358 -13.72 -11.77 1.30
C PHE A 358 -14.71 -12.87 0.88
N GLY A 359 -15.76 -12.52 0.14
CA GLY A 359 -16.77 -13.45 -0.38
C GLY A 359 -17.67 -14.03 0.72
N VAL A 360 -18.03 -13.22 1.72
CA VAL A 360 -18.79 -13.63 2.92
C VAL A 360 -20.05 -12.80 3.11
#